data_AF-A0ABD0PYY0-F1
#
_entry.id   AF-A0ABD0PYY0-F1
#
_cell.length_a   1.000
_cell.length_b   1.000
_cell.length_c   1.000
_cell.angle_alpha   90.00
_cell.angle_beta   90.00
_cell.angle_gamma   90.00
#
_symmetry.space_group_name_H-M   'P 1'
#
loop_
_entity.id
_entity.type
_entity.pdbx_description
1 polymer ?
#
loop_
_entity_poly.entity_id
_entity_poly.type
_entity_poly.pdbx_seq_one_letter_code
_entity_poly.pdbx_strand_id
1 'polypeptide(L)' 'YMDFFPIPSNVSTDFLFEKSANYFDTEVAPKRAAALLPRAKIISILINPADRAYSWYQ' A
#
# COMPACT_ATOMS: atom_id res chain seq x y z
N TYR A 1 -5.41 6.21 15.16
CA TYR A 1 -5.07 4.97 14.41
C TYR A 1 -3.58 4.91 14.14
N MET A 2 -2.98 5.97 13.58
CA MET A 2 -1.52 6.05 13.44
C MET A 2 -0.78 5.96 14.79
N ASP A 3 -1.45 6.29 15.90
CA ASP A 3 -0.94 6.15 17.28
C ASP A 3 -0.76 4.69 17.73
N PHE A 4 -1.26 3.70 16.97
CA PHE A 4 -1.07 2.27 17.26
C PHE A 4 0.25 1.72 16.69
N PHE A 5 0.95 2.46 15.83
CA PHE A 5 2.22 2.02 15.26
C PHE A 5 3.38 2.61 16.08
N PRO A 6 4.32 1.77 16.54
CA PRO A 6 5.47 2.27 17.29
C PRO A 6 6.30 3.19 16.40
N ILE A 7 6.45 4.45 16.80
CA ILE A 7 7.36 5.39 16.14
C ILE A 7 8.77 4.91 16.50
N PRO A 8 9.59 4.45 15.54
CA PRO A 8 10.91 3.95 15.86
C PRO A 8 11.76 5.13 16.31
N SER A 9 12.47 4.97 17.43
CA SER A 9 13.19 6.02 18.17
C SER A 9 14.34 6.70 17.39
N ASN A 10 14.59 6.28 16.16
CA ASN A 10 15.72 6.72 15.34
C ASN A 10 15.34 7.11 13.90
N VAL A 11 14.07 7.51 13.70
CA VAL A 11 13.56 7.77 12.35
C VAL A 11 13.04 9.21 12.25
N SER A 12 13.73 10.00 11.44
CA SER A 12 13.35 11.36 11.04
C SER A 12 12.24 11.39 9.97
N THR A 13 11.45 10.33 9.80
CA THR A 13 10.60 10.25 8.61
C THR A 13 9.32 11.03 8.82
N ASP A 14 9.31 12.25 8.30
CA ASP A 14 8.11 13.07 8.09
C ASP A 14 6.99 12.31 7.33
N PHE A 15 7.32 11.18 6.69
CA PHE A 15 6.40 10.34 5.92
C PHE A 15 6.49 8.86 6.32
N LEU A 16 5.34 8.29 6.70
CA LEU A 16 5.15 6.86 6.91
C LEU A 16 4.49 6.24 5.67
N PHE A 17 4.89 5.01 5.32
CA PHE A 17 4.31 4.26 4.21
C PHE A 17 4.18 2.76 4.55
N GLU A 18 3.30 2.09 3.82
CA GLU A 18 3.08 0.64 3.89
C GLU A 18 2.92 0.10 2.47
N LYS A 19 3.22 -1.19 2.25
CA LYS A 19 3.14 -1.84 0.94
C LYS A 19 2.43 -3.19 1.03
N SER A 20 1.33 -3.30 0.28
CA SER A 20 0.61 -4.55 0.04
C SER A 20 0.17 -4.63 -1.42
N ALA A 21 0.59 -5.70 -2.11
CA ALA A 21 0.22 -5.93 -3.51
C ALA A 21 -1.28 -6.31 -3.64
N ASN A 22 -1.87 -6.86 -2.58
CA ASN A 22 -3.24 -7.35 -2.55
C ASN A 22 -4.28 -6.22 -2.43
N TYR A 23 -3.85 -4.96 -2.25
CA TYR A 23 -4.79 -3.84 -2.25
C TYR A 23 -5.32 -3.52 -3.65
N PHE A 24 -4.56 -3.85 -4.69
CA PHE A 24 -4.91 -3.48 -6.05
C PHE A 24 -6.07 -4.33 -6.60
N ASP A 25 -6.13 -5.61 -6.23
CA ASP A 25 -7.13 -6.57 -6.70
C ASP A 25 -8.31 -6.76 -5.72
N THR A 26 -8.22 -6.24 -4.49
CA THR A 26 -9.29 -6.35 -3.50
C THR A 26 -10.31 -5.21 -3.61
N GLU A 27 -11.55 -5.53 -3.99
CA GLU A 27 -12.62 -4.53 -4.22
C GLU A 27 -12.98 -3.66 -2.99
N VAL A 28 -12.89 -4.23 -1.78
CA VAL A 28 -13.23 -3.48 -0.56
C VAL A 28 -12.09 -2.58 -0.05
N ALA A 29 -10.86 -2.78 -0.54
CA ALA A 29 -9.68 -2.09 -0.05
C ALA A 29 -9.74 -0.57 -0.30
N PRO A 30 -10.12 -0.06 -1.49
CA PRO A 30 -10.21 1.38 -1.74
C PRO A 30 -11.16 2.10 -0.78
N LYS A 31 -12.35 1.52 -0.53
CA LYS A 31 -13.35 2.11 0.37
C LYS A 31 -12.87 2.17 1.81
N ARG A 32 -12.24 1.10 2.30
CA ARG A 32 -11.69 1.03 3.67
C ARG A 32 -10.50 1.99 3.84
N ALA A 33 -9.60 2.02 2.86
CA ALA A 33 -8.44 2.90 2.86
C ALA A 33 -8.85 4.37 2.85
N ALA A 34 -9.82 4.76 2.02
CA ALA A 34 -10.33 6.12 1.96
C ALA A 34 -11.04 6.55 3.26
N ALA A 35 -11.76 5.63 3.92
CA ALA A 35 -12.41 5.90 5.20
C ALA A 35 -11.39 6.10 6.34
N LEU A 36 -10.29 5.35 6.32
CA LEU A 36 -9.27 5.39 7.38
C LEU A 36 -8.24 6.50 7.18
N LEU A 37 -7.76 6.67 5.95
CA LEU A 37 -6.68 7.58 5.57
C LEU A 37 -7.07 8.37 4.30
N PRO A 38 -8.04 9.31 4.40
CA PRO A 38 -8.58 10.02 3.25
C PRO A 38 -7.55 10.88 2.49
N ARG A 39 -6.40 11.18 3.11
CA ARG A 39 -5.33 12.01 2.54
C ARG A 39 -4.08 11.20 2.16
N ALA A 40 -4.11 9.88 2.27
CA ALA A 40 -3.00 9.03 1.86
C ALA A 40 -2.70 9.17 0.37
N LYS A 41 -1.42 9.04 0.00
CA LYS A 41 -1.00 8.93 -1.40
C LYS A 41 -0.91 7.45 -1.76
N ILE A 42 -1.53 7.07 -2.88
CA ILE A 42 -1.55 5.70 -3.38
C ILE A 42 -0.53 5.57 -4.49
N ILE A 43 0.34 4.57 -4.41
CA ILE A 43 1.34 4.24 -5.43
C ILE A 43 0.98 2.87 -6.00
N SER A 44 0.85 2.79 -7.33
CA SER A 44 0.70 1.54 -8.07
C SER A 44 1.82 1.41 -9.09
N ILE A 45 2.41 0.22 -9.20
CA ILE A 45 3.48 -0.08 -10.15
C ILE A 45 2.91 -1.05 -11.18
N LEU A 46 2.95 -0.66 -12.45
CA LEU A 46 2.40 -1.43 -13.56
C LEU A 46 3.55 -1.89 -14.47
N ILE A 47 3.52 -3.15 -14.86
CA ILE A 47 4.41 -3.76 -15.86
C ILE A 47 3.55 -4.42 -16.95
N ASN A 48 4.16 -4.94 -18.01
CA ASN A 48 3.44 -5.67 -19.05
C ASN A 48 2.61 -6.82 -18.42
N PRO A 49 1.31 -6.96 -18.76
CA PRO A 49 0.46 -7.99 -18.17
C PRO A 49 0.92 -9.42 -18.46
N ALA A 50 1.56 -9.68 -19.61
CA ALA A 50 2.13 -10.98 -19.93
C ALA A 50 3.30 -11.31 -18.99
N ASP A 51 4.22 -10.35 -18.79
CA ASP A 51 5.36 -10.51 -17.88
C ASP A 51 4.90 -10.64 -16.43
N ARG A 52 3.88 -9.87 -16.02
CA ARG A 52 3.25 -9.98 -14.68
C ARG A 52 2.63 -11.35 -14.46
N ALA A 53 1.90 -11.87 -15.45
CA ALA A 53 1.27 -13.18 -15.35
C ALA A 53 2.31 -14.30 -15.28
N TYR A 54 3.39 -14.20 -16.09
CA TYR A 54 4.51 -15.13 -16.02
C TYR A 54 5.20 -15.10 -14.65
N SER A 55 5.53 -13.91 -14.14
CA SER A 55 6.15 -13.72 -12.81
C SER A 55 5.27 -14.17 -11.66
N TRP A 56 3.94 -14.19 -11.83
CA TRP A 56 3.02 -14.69 -10.80
C TRP A 56 2.94 -16.22 -10.78
N TYR A 57 3.16 -16.86 -11.93
CA TYR A 57 3.12 -18.31 -12.05
C TYR A 57 4.41 -18.98 -11.57
N GLN A 58 5.57 -18.36 -11.83
CA GLN A 58 6.90 -18.83 -11.41
C GLN A 58 7.08 -18.78 -9.89
#